data_AF-C4YUS0-F1
#
_entry.id   AF-C4YUS0-F1
#
_cell.length_a   1.000
_cell.length_b   1.000
_cell.length_c   1.000
_cell.angle_alpha   90.00
_cell.angle_beta   90.00
_cell.angle_gamma   90.00
#
_symmetry.space_group_name_H-M   'P 1'
#
loop_
_entity.id
_entity.type
_entity.pdbx_description
1 polymer ?
#
loop_
_entity_poly.entity_id
_entity_poly.type
_entity_poly.pdbx_seq_one_letter_code
_entity_poly.pdbx_strand_id
1 'polypeptide(L)'
;MSCSKKKLAKLINNISDEQAQKLVNYIMPWHLEKVIDLITRDKLDKLFNENPNNLSLEELTEQELKKLSNENISDEWLENIIILAGEEKLAENFDIIPNKNLVRIVSSISNNKLAKIINNASDESLVRIIDIIDSDNYDLSKSLVGQIITLIHDKKCAKQESGEVSDSDSGFSDCEDEIEVSDNQVEHSNSDFTMKLSGELSYNYFGVFMKDDVVYV
;
A
#
# COMPACT_ATOMS: atom_id res chain seq x y z
N MET A 1 -27.47 0.40 12.62
CA MET A 1 -28.03 -0.83 12.00
C MET A 1 -26.95 -1.93 11.86
N SER A 2 -26.29 -2.33 12.95
CA SER A 2 -25.10 -3.24 12.93
C SER A 2 -25.44 -4.72 13.21
N CYS A 3 -26.55 -4.98 13.93
CA CYS A 3 -26.88 -6.32 14.42
C CYS A 3 -27.25 -7.32 13.29
N SER A 4 -27.80 -6.84 12.16
CA SER A 4 -28.24 -7.73 11.07
C SER A 4 -27.08 -8.25 10.23
N LYS A 5 -26.09 -7.41 9.91
CA LYS A 5 -24.89 -7.78 9.13
C LYS A 5 -24.08 -8.87 9.83
N LYS A 6 -23.80 -8.68 11.12
CA LYS A 6 -23.09 -9.65 11.97
C LYS A 6 -23.81 -10.99 12.08
N LYS A 7 -25.15 -10.98 12.18
CA LYS A 7 -25.96 -12.21 12.18
C LYS A 7 -25.90 -12.93 10.85
N LEU A 8 -25.97 -12.20 9.74
CA LEU A 8 -25.89 -12.76 8.39
C LEU A 8 -24.50 -13.37 8.12
N ALA A 9 -23.43 -12.67 8.44
CA ALA A 9 -22.07 -13.20 8.30
C ALA A 9 -21.85 -14.43 9.19
N LYS A 10 -22.32 -14.39 10.44
CA LYS A 10 -22.28 -15.56 11.33
C LYS A 10 -23.06 -16.74 10.74
N LEU A 11 -24.21 -16.52 10.13
CA LEU A 11 -24.97 -17.57 9.46
C LEU A 11 -24.15 -18.16 8.30
N ILE A 12 -23.62 -17.31 7.41
CA ILE A 12 -22.81 -17.73 6.26
C ILE A 12 -21.62 -18.59 6.69
N ASN A 13 -20.90 -18.18 7.74
CA ASN A 13 -19.74 -18.92 8.23
C ASN A 13 -20.08 -20.28 8.86
N ASN A 14 -21.31 -20.50 9.35
CA ASN A 14 -21.67 -21.69 10.14
C ASN A 14 -22.56 -22.71 9.40
N ILE A 15 -23.06 -22.40 8.21
CA ILE A 15 -23.86 -23.33 7.38
C ILE A 15 -22.98 -24.08 6.37
N SER A 16 -23.52 -25.12 5.72
CA SER A 16 -22.77 -25.85 4.69
C SER A 16 -22.38 -24.94 3.53
N ASP A 17 -21.28 -25.26 2.84
CA ASP A 17 -20.79 -24.46 1.71
C ASP A 17 -21.87 -24.29 0.62
N GLU A 18 -22.64 -25.35 0.33
CA GLU A 18 -23.76 -25.30 -0.62
C GLU A 18 -24.89 -24.34 -0.18
N GLN A 19 -25.24 -24.32 1.10
CA GLN A 19 -26.27 -23.42 1.63
C GLN A 19 -25.78 -21.98 1.69
N ALA A 20 -24.54 -21.77 2.10
CA ALA A 20 -23.88 -20.48 2.11
C ALA A 20 -23.82 -19.89 0.71
N GLN A 21 -23.56 -20.72 -0.32
CA GLN A 21 -23.51 -20.29 -1.70
C GLN A 21 -24.86 -19.83 -2.24
N LYS A 22 -25.94 -20.58 -1.99
CA LYS A 22 -27.30 -20.16 -2.36
C LYS A 22 -27.66 -18.82 -1.72
N LEU A 23 -27.29 -18.63 -0.46
CA LEU A 23 -27.52 -17.39 0.26
C LEU A 23 -26.68 -16.24 -0.30
N VAL A 24 -25.38 -16.46 -0.55
CA VAL A 24 -24.47 -15.45 -1.10
C VAL A 24 -24.90 -15.01 -2.49
N ASN A 25 -25.25 -15.92 -3.39
CA ASN A 25 -25.76 -15.59 -4.72
C ASN A 25 -27.06 -14.77 -4.66
N TYR A 26 -27.92 -15.03 -3.67
CA TYR A 26 -29.14 -14.27 -3.47
C TYR A 26 -28.88 -12.83 -2.97
N ILE A 27 -27.87 -12.63 -2.13
CA ILE A 27 -27.55 -11.31 -1.55
C ILE A 27 -26.49 -10.52 -2.33
N MET A 28 -25.75 -11.19 -3.22
CA MET A 28 -24.64 -10.67 -4.03
C MET A 28 -24.95 -9.34 -4.72
N PRO A 29 -26.13 -9.15 -5.34
CA PRO A 29 -26.40 -7.92 -6.07
C PRO A 29 -26.56 -6.66 -5.18
N TRP A 30 -26.71 -6.81 -3.86
CA TRP A 30 -27.10 -5.69 -2.98
C TRP A 30 -26.35 -5.60 -1.65
N HIS A 31 -25.82 -6.71 -1.13
CA HIS A 31 -25.42 -6.77 0.28
C HIS A 31 -24.13 -7.53 0.56
N LEU A 32 -23.49 -8.16 -0.42
CA LEU A 32 -22.22 -8.88 -0.15
C LEU A 32 -21.16 -7.92 0.42
N GLU A 33 -21.06 -6.72 -0.13
CA GLU A 33 -20.25 -5.62 0.41
C GLU A 33 -20.48 -5.35 1.90
N LYS A 34 -21.67 -5.60 2.43
CA LYS A 34 -21.98 -5.30 3.83
C LYS A 34 -21.54 -6.39 4.79
N VAL A 35 -21.08 -7.53 4.29
CA VAL A 35 -20.75 -8.70 5.12
C VAL A 35 -19.42 -9.35 4.76
N ILE A 36 -18.77 -8.94 3.68
CA ILE A 36 -17.55 -9.58 3.18
C ILE A 36 -16.39 -9.50 4.15
N ASP A 37 -16.27 -8.39 4.88
CA ASP A 37 -15.31 -8.16 5.96
C ASP A 37 -15.51 -9.10 7.17
N LEU A 38 -16.71 -9.66 7.30
CA LEU A 38 -17.10 -10.53 8.41
C LEU A 38 -17.13 -12.02 8.03
N ILE A 39 -16.91 -12.36 6.76
CA ILE A 39 -16.85 -13.73 6.27
C ILE A 39 -15.37 -14.16 6.21
N THR A 40 -15.06 -15.38 6.65
CA THR A 40 -13.68 -15.89 6.63
C THR A 40 -13.20 -16.11 5.19
N ARG A 41 -11.91 -15.86 4.92
CA ARG A 41 -11.32 -16.04 3.58
C ARG A 41 -11.54 -17.44 3.01
N ASP A 42 -11.25 -18.48 3.79
CA ASP A 42 -11.47 -19.89 3.39
C ASP A 42 -12.92 -20.15 2.95
N LYS A 43 -13.88 -19.48 3.59
CA LYS A 43 -15.29 -19.62 3.24
C LYS A 43 -15.58 -18.90 1.92
N LEU A 44 -15.05 -17.69 1.72
CA LEU A 44 -15.16 -16.99 0.43
C LEU A 44 -14.55 -17.82 -0.69
N ASP A 45 -13.35 -18.38 -0.50
CA ASP A 45 -12.68 -19.18 -1.52
C ASP A 45 -13.54 -20.38 -1.96
N LYS A 46 -14.10 -21.14 -1.00
CA LYS A 46 -15.00 -22.26 -1.30
C LYS A 46 -16.29 -21.82 -2.00
N LEU A 47 -16.86 -20.71 -1.57
CA LEU A 47 -18.11 -20.18 -2.09
C LEU A 47 -18.05 -19.82 -3.57
N PHE A 48 -16.90 -19.35 -4.05
CA PHE A 48 -16.77 -18.85 -5.41
C PHE A 48 -15.96 -19.76 -6.33
N ASN A 49 -15.05 -20.59 -5.82
CA ASN A 49 -14.15 -21.39 -6.67
C ASN A 49 -14.60 -22.84 -6.87
N GLU A 50 -15.53 -23.37 -6.06
CA GLU A 50 -15.99 -24.78 -6.17
C GLU A 50 -17.18 -25.00 -7.12
N ASN A 51 -17.74 -23.94 -7.75
CA ASN A 51 -18.89 -24.06 -8.65
C ASN A 51 -18.66 -23.38 -10.00
N PRO A 52 -18.63 -24.13 -11.12
CA PRO A 52 -18.31 -23.59 -12.44
C PRO A 52 -19.39 -22.66 -13.04
N ASN A 53 -20.57 -22.57 -12.42
CA ASN A 53 -21.68 -21.74 -12.93
C ASN A 53 -21.80 -20.38 -12.23
N ASN A 54 -20.95 -20.07 -11.25
CA ASN A 54 -20.96 -18.82 -10.51
C ASN A 54 -19.73 -17.96 -10.87
N LEU A 55 -19.84 -16.65 -10.61
CA LEU A 55 -18.71 -15.72 -10.69
C LEU A 55 -17.59 -16.22 -9.75
N SER A 56 -16.37 -16.39 -10.26
CA SER A 56 -15.25 -16.81 -9.42
C SER A 56 -14.83 -15.70 -8.44
N LEU A 57 -14.07 -16.04 -7.39
CA LEU A 57 -13.61 -15.01 -6.44
C LEU A 57 -12.69 -14.03 -7.15
N GLU A 58 -11.91 -14.52 -8.11
CA GLU A 58 -11.01 -13.72 -8.93
C GLU A 58 -11.80 -12.76 -9.82
N GLU A 59 -12.83 -13.24 -10.53
CA GLU A 59 -13.69 -12.38 -11.36
C GLU A 59 -14.42 -11.32 -10.54
N LEU A 60 -14.91 -11.66 -9.34
CA LEU A 60 -15.47 -10.70 -8.41
C LEU A 60 -14.42 -9.65 -8.02
N THR A 61 -13.24 -10.11 -7.63
CA THR A 61 -12.14 -9.24 -7.19
C THR A 61 -11.76 -8.26 -8.29
N GLU A 62 -11.66 -8.70 -9.55
CA GLU A 62 -11.38 -7.84 -10.69
C GLU A 62 -12.49 -6.81 -10.96
N GLN A 63 -13.76 -7.23 -10.88
CA GLN A 63 -14.89 -6.30 -11.02
C GLN A 63 -14.87 -5.23 -9.94
N GLU A 64 -14.51 -5.61 -8.72
CA GLU A 64 -14.42 -4.71 -7.59
C GLU A 64 -13.22 -3.76 -7.68
N LEU A 65 -12.03 -4.26 -8.04
CA LEU A 65 -10.84 -3.43 -8.26
C LEU A 65 -11.08 -2.34 -9.31
N LYS A 66 -11.82 -2.64 -10.40
CA LYS A 66 -12.18 -1.64 -11.41
C LYS A 66 -12.95 -0.46 -10.84
N LYS A 67 -13.71 -0.64 -9.75
CA LYS A 67 -14.43 0.46 -9.09
C LYS A 67 -13.52 1.43 -8.35
N LEU A 68 -12.26 1.04 -8.05
CA LEU A 68 -11.28 1.94 -7.45
C LEU A 68 -10.89 3.10 -8.36
N SER A 69 -11.11 2.98 -9.68
CA SER A 69 -10.97 4.09 -10.64
C SER A 69 -11.94 5.26 -10.35
N ASN A 70 -13.01 5.02 -9.58
CA ASN A 70 -13.97 6.04 -9.18
C ASN A 70 -13.52 6.76 -7.89
N GLU A 71 -13.29 8.07 -7.98
CA GLU A 71 -12.87 8.92 -6.85
C GLU A 71 -13.92 9.09 -5.73
N ASN A 72 -15.18 8.71 -5.99
CA ASN A 72 -16.30 8.86 -5.06
C ASN A 72 -16.75 7.53 -4.42
N ILE A 73 -15.80 6.62 -4.22
CA ILE A 73 -16.00 5.39 -3.45
C ILE A 73 -16.11 5.69 -1.93
N SER A 74 -17.00 5.01 -1.21
CA SER A 74 -17.12 5.14 0.25
C SER A 74 -15.98 4.42 0.98
N ASP A 75 -15.66 4.83 2.22
CA ASP A 75 -14.60 4.18 3.01
C ASP A 75 -14.92 2.69 3.28
N GLU A 76 -16.19 2.38 3.63
CA GLU A 76 -16.65 0.99 3.84
C GLU A 76 -16.40 0.14 2.58
N TRP A 77 -16.71 0.65 1.39
CA TRP A 77 -16.47 -0.10 0.16
C TRP A 77 -14.99 -0.23 -0.17
N LEU A 78 -14.20 0.83 0.06
CA LEU A 78 -12.77 0.81 -0.14
C LEU A 78 -12.09 -0.29 0.70
N GLU A 79 -12.43 -0.37 2.00
CA GLU A 79 -11.94 -1.42 2.90
C GLU A 79 -12.28 -2.82 2.41
N ASN A 80 -13.50 -3.02 1.93
CA ASN A 80 -13.94 -4.31 1.39
C ASN A 80 -13.15 -4.74 0.14
N ILE A 81 -12.87 -3.80 -0.77
CA ILE A 81 -12.05 -4.09 -1.95
C ILE A 81 -10.64 -4.49 -1.51
N ILE A 82 -10.05 -3.79 -0.54
CA ILE A 82 -8.72 -4.13 -0.01
C ILE A 82 -8.71 -5.55 0.57
N ILE A 83 -9.77 -5.94 1.30
CA ILE A 83 -9.91 -7.29 1.86
C ILE A 83 -10.07 -8.36 0.76
N LEU A 84 -10.86 -8.05 -0.27
CA LEU A 84 -11.11 -8.95 -1.40
C LEU A 84 -9.86 -9.18 -2.24
N ALA A 85 -9.20 -8.09 -2.66
CA ALA A 85 -8.02 -8.13 -3.49
C ALA A 85 -6.82 -8.75 -2.77
N GLY A 86 -6.66 -8.45 -1.47
CA GLY A 86 -5.41 -8.75 -0.78
C GLY A 86 -4.28 -7.85 -1.27
N GLU A 87 -3.11 -8.00 -0.66
CA GLU A 87 -2.00 -7.05 -0.84
C GLU A 87 -1.36 -7.09 -2.23
N GLU A 88 -1.22 -8.26 -2.83
CA GLU A 88 -0.55 -8.46 -4.14
C GLU A 88 -1.39 -7.90 -5.30
N LYS A 89 -2.63 -8.38 -5.48
CA LYS A 89 -3.54 -7.90 -6.53
C LYS A 89 -3.83 -6.41 -6.41
N LEU A 90 -3.91 -5.89 -5.19
CA LEU A 90 -4.11 -4.46 -4.98
C LEU A 90 -2.90 -3.67 -5.51
N ALA A 91 -1.67 -4.12 -5.22
CA ALA A 91 -0.44 -3.48 -5.68
C ALA A 91 -0.29 -3.52 -7.22
N GLU A 92 -0.69 -4.63 -7.86
CA GLU A 92 -0.72 -4.76 -9.32
C GLU A 92 -1.63 -3.74 -10.02
N ASN A 93 -2.62 -3.19 -9.32
CA ASN A 93 -3.63 -2.30 -9.87
C ASN A 93 -3.43 -0.83 -9.44
N PHE A 94 -2.29 -0.48 -8.86
CA PHE A 94 -2.05 0.89 -8.37
C PHE A 94 -2.10 1.96 -9.46
N ASP A 95 -1.69 1.61 -10.66
CA ASP A 95 -1.73 2.42 -11.89
C ASP A 95 -3.14 2.94 -12.23
N ILE A 96 -4.19 2.15 -12.00
CA ILE A 96 -5.57 2.54 -12.31
C ILE A 96 -6.30 3.27 -11.17
N ILE A 97 -5.73 3.29 -9.96
CA ILE A 97 -6.36 3.89 -8.77
C ILE A 97 -6.01 5.38 -8.74
N PRO A 98 -6.96 6.33 -8.65
CA PRO A 98 -6.68 7.76 -8.55
C PRO A 98 -5.92 8.12 -7.26
N ASN A 99 -5.12 9.19 -7.29
CA ASN A 99 -4.26 9.61 -6.17
C ASN A 99 -5.04 9.74 -4.85
N LYS A 100 -6.25 10.32 -4.91
CA LYS A 100 -7.14 10.47 -3.74
C LYS A 100 -7.48 9.14 -3.07
N ASN A 101 -7.74 8.10 -3.86
CA ASN A 101 -8.05 6.76 -3.33
C ASN A 101 -6.78 6.05 -2.86
N LEU A 102 -5.65 6.21 -3.55
CA LEU A 102 -4.35 5.69 -3.10
C LEU A 102 -3.98 6.23 -1.72
N VAL A 103 -4.14 7.54 -1.49
CA VAL A 103 -3.90 8.19 -0.20
C VAL A 103 -4.77 7.58 0.90
N ARG A 104 -6.05 7.35 0.61
CA ARG A 104 -6.97 6.69 1.56
C ARG A 104 -6.53 5.26 1.87
N ILE A 105 -6.06 4.51 0.88
CA ILE A 105 -5.56 3.13 1.07
C ILE A 105 -4.34 3.16 1.99
N VAL A 106 -3.30 3.91 1.64
CA VAL A 106 -2.03 3.92 2.42
C VAL A 106 -2.21 4.48 3.83
N SER A 107 -3.23 5.32 4.06
CA SER A 107 -3.56 5.87 5.38
C SER A 107 -4.40 4.96 6.27
N SER A 108 -5.14 4.01 5.69
CA SER A 108 -6.12 3.18 6.42
C SER A 108 -5.62 1.78 6.76
N ILE A 109 -4.56 1.31 6.10
CA ILE A 109 -4.02 -0.03 6.31
C ILE A 109 -2.92 -0.07 7.38
N SER A 110 -2.74 -1.23 8.00
CA SER A 110 -1.61 -1.45 8.93
C SER A 110 -0.27 -1.46 8.20
N ASN A 111 0.80 -1.04 8.88
CA ASN A 111 2.17 -1.03 8.36
C ASN A 111 2.61 -2.37 7.75
N ASN A 112 2.23 -3.50 8.36
CA ASN A 112 2.57 -4.83 7.82
C ASN A 112 1.94 -5.10 6.45
N LYS A 113 0.71 -4.61 6.22
CA LYS A 113 0.03 -4.72 4.92
C LYS A 113 0.62 -3.74 3.92
N LEU A 114 0.92 -2.52 4.36
CA LEU A 114 1.58 -1.50 3.54
C LEU A 114 2.93 -2.00 3.01
N ALA A 115 3.74 -2.62 3.87
CA ALA A 115 5.01 -3.22 3.47
C ALA A 115 4.85 -4.28 2.37
N LYS A 116 3.87 -5.18 2.50
CA LYS A 116 3.58 -6.19 1.46
C LYS A 116 3.13 -5.55 0.15
N ILE A 117 2.27 -4.54 0.21
CA ILE A 117 1.82 -3.81 -0.98
C ILE A 117 3.00 -3.13 -1.68
N ILE A 118 3.83 -2.39 -0.93
CA ILE A 118 5.03 -1.73 -1.48
C ILE A 118 5.97 -2.77 -2.10
N ASN A 119 6.17 -3.91 -1.45
CA ASN A 119 6.99 -5.01 -1.97
C ASN A 119 6.47 -5.61 -3.28
N ASN A 120 5.15 -5.64 -3.50
CA ASN A 120 4.55 -6.13 -4.74
C ASN A 120 4.33 -5.05 -5.81
N ALA A 121 4.37 -3.76 -5.46
CA ALA A 121 4.08 -2.68 -6.41
C ALA A 121 5.18 -2.52 -7.49
N SER A 122 4.81 -2.06 -8.69
CA SER A 122 5.78 -1.69 -9.72
C SER A 122 6.59 -0.44 -9.34
N ASP A 123 7.81 -0.29 -9.88
CA ASP A 123 8.65 0.87 -9.57
C ASP A 123 7.97 2.19 -10.01
N GLU A 124 7.22 2.18 -11.12
CA GLU A 124 6.40 3.31 -11.58
C GLU A 124 5.32 3.69 -10.56
N SER A 125 4.65 2.70 -9.96
CA SER A 125 3.67 2.94 -8.90
C SER A 125 4.32 3.54 -7.66
N LEU A 126 5.54 3.12 -7.32
CA LEU A 126 6.28 3.65 -6.18
C LEU A 126 6.73 5.10 -6.40
N VAL A 127 7.19 5.44 -7.62
CA VAL A 127 7.49 6.83 -7.99
C VAL A 127 6.25 7.70 -7.83
N ARG A 128 5.11 7.23 -8.32
CA ARG A 128 3.84 7.94 -8.17
C ARG A 128 3.44 8.15 -6.71
N ILE A 129 3.71 7.19 -5.83
CA ILE A 129 3.44 7.35 -4.38
C ILE A 129 4.34 8.44 -3.77
N ILE A 130 5.61 8.51 -4.19
CA ILE A 130 6.52 9.58 -3.78
C ILE A 130 6.00 10.93 -4.28
N ASP A 131 5.60 11.03 -5.54
CA ASP A 131 5.05 12.27 -6.10
C ASP A 131 3.79 12.74 -5.34
N ILE A 132 2.94 11.80 -4.92
CA ILE A 132 1.75 12.10 -4.09
C ILE A 132 2.17 12.70 -2.75
N ILE A 133 3.16 12.12 -2.09
CA ILE A 133 3.70 12.58 -0.81
C ILE A 133 4.31 13.97 -0.95
N ASP A 134 5.09 14.20 -2.00
CA ASP A 134 5.79 15.46 -2.26
C ASP A 134 4.86 16.58 -2.70
N SER A 135 3.69 16.24 -3.26
CA SER A 135 2.76 17.24 -3.77
C SER A 135 2.10 18.12 -2.70
N ASP A 136 2.32 17.86 -1.40
CA ASP A 136 1.71 18.53 -0.23
C ASP A 136 0.16 18.63 -0.26
N ASN A 137 -0.49 18.01 -1.24
CA ASN A 137 -1.94 18.10 -1.48
C ASN A 137 -2.75 17.12 -0.61
N TYR A 138 -2.08 16.32 0.21
CA TYR A 138 -2.68 15.25 0.99
C TYR A 138 -2.19 15.28 2.42
N ASP A 139 -3.12 15.26 3.38
CA ASP A 139 -2.84 15.28 4.83
C ASP A 139 -2.33 13.92 5.33
N LEU A 140 -1.14 13.50 4.89
CA LEU A 140 -0.44 12.35 5.43
C LEU A 140 0.38 12.75 6.66
N SER A 141 0.34 11.96 7.73
CA SER A 141 1.18 12.23 8.90
C SER A 141 2.66 12.05 8.55
N LYS A 142 3.54 12.88 9.13
CA LYS A 142 5.00 12.77 8.92
C LYS A 142 5.54 11.38 9.25
N SER A 143 4.98 10.72 10.28
CA SER A 143 5.35 9.36 10.65
C SER A 143 5.03 8.35 9.53
N LEU A 144 3.84 8.46 8.93
CA LEU A 144 3.43 7.58 7.84
C LEU A 144 4.27 7.83 6.58
N VAL A 145 4.56 9.09 6.27
CA VAL A 145 5.46 9.48 5.17
C VAL A 145 6.84 8.85 5.35
N GLY A 146 7.45 9.00 6.52
CA GLY A 146 8.76 8.40 6.81
C GLY A 146 8.76 6.87 6.67
N GLN A 147 7.67 6.21 7.09
CA GLN A 147 7.51 4.77 6.95
C GLN A 147 7.40 4.34 5.48
N ILE A 148 6.61 5.05 4.67
CA ILE A 148 6.49 4.75 3.23
C ILE A 148 7.83 4.91 2.52
N ILE A 149 8.55 6.01 2.79
CA ILE A 149 9.87 6.26 2.21
C ILE A 149 10.85 5.14 2.57
N THR A 150 10.89 4.75 3.85
CA THR A 150 11.75 3.66 4.33
C THR A 150 11.43 2.34 3.63
N LEU A 151 10.15 1.97 3.53
CA LEU A 151 9.73 0.73 2.87
C LEU A 151 10.11 0.70 1.38
N ILE A 152 10.00 1.84 0.68
CA ILE A 152 10.40 1.95 -0.73
C ILE A 152 11.93 1.83 -0.86
N HIS A 153 12.68 2.46 0.05
CA HIS A 153 14.13 2.36 0.08
C HIS A 153 14.59 0.92 0.31
N ASP A 154 14.06 0.25 1.34
CA ASP A 154 14.43 -1.14 1.69
C ASP A 154 14.18 -2.09 0.52
N LYS A 155 13.05 -1.94 -0.19
CA LYS A 155 12.76 -2.70 -1.40
C LYS A 155 13.82 -2.49 -2.49
N LYS A 156 14.26 -1.26 -2.72
CA LYS A 156 15.27 -0.94 -3.73
C LYS A 156 16.62 -1.57 -3.38
N CYS A 157 17.04 -1.48 -2.12
CA CYS A 157 18.27 -2.12 -1.64
C CYS A 157 18.21 -3.64 -1.78
N ALA A 158 17.09 -4.27 -1.40
CA ALA A 158 16.91 -5.72 -1.53
C ALA A 158 16.99 -6.21 -2.99
N LYS A 159 16.51 -5.41 -3.96
CA LYS A 159 16.67 -5.72 -5.39
C LYS A 159 18.14 -5.69 -5.83
N GLN A 160 18.93 -4.72 -5.35
CA GLN A 160 20.35 -4.58 -5.69
C GLN A 160 21.20 -5.74 -5.14
N GLU A 161 20.90 -6.23 -3.93
CA GLU A 161 21.57 -7.39 -3.34
C GLU A 161 21.22 -8.72 -4.04
N SER A 162 20.03 -8.81 -4.66
CA SER A 162 19.53 -10.02 -5.33
C SER A 162 20.09 -10.25 -6.75
N GLY A 163 20.85 -9.30 -7.31
CA GLY A 163 21.67 -9.54 -8.48
C GLY A 163 20.92 -9.88 -9.78
N GLU A 164 20.00 -9.02 -10.24
CA GLU A 164 19.85 -8.81 -11.68
C GLU A 164 20.82 -7.68 -12.09
N VAL A 165 22.10 -8.04 -12.16
CA VAL A 165 23.13 -7.21 -12.77
C VAL A 165 22.88 -7.22 -14.27
N SER A 166 22.10 -6.25 -14.75
CA SER A 166 22.24 -5.82 -16.14
C SER A 166 23.49 -4.96 -16.19
N ASP A 167 24.56 -5.49 -16.77
CA ASP A 167 25.79 -4.79 -17.08
C ASP A 167 25.48 -3.46 -17.78
N SER A 168 25.44 -2.38 -17.01
CA SER A 168 25.40 -1.03 -17.52
C SER A 168 26.25 -0.19 -16.58
N ASP A 169 27.49 -0.09 -17.02
CA ASP A 169 28.55 0.79 -16.61
C ASP A 169 28.03 2.23 -16.45
N SER A 170 27.61 2.60 -15.24
CA SER A 170 27.49 4.00 -14.82
C SER A 170 27.79 4.08 -13.33
N GLY A 171 29.02 4.48 -13.03
CA GLY A 171 29.60 4.51 -11.69
C GLY A 171 28.83 5.41 -10.72
N PHE A 172 28.08 4.77 -9.83
CA PHE A 172 27.66 5.35 -8.57
C PHE A 172 28.06 4.36 -7.48
N SER A 173 28.99 4.79 -6.63
CA SER A 173 29.78 3.99 -5.70
C SER A 173 28.96 3.38 -4.58
N ASP A 174 29.28 2.12 -4.29
CA ASP A 174 29.35 1.40 -3.02
C ASP A 174 28.59 1.99 -1.81
N CYS A 175 27.70 1.18 -1.24
CA CYS A 175 27.04 1.38 0.04
C CYS A 175 28.04 1.22 1.22
N GLU A 176 29.08 2.03 1.28
CA GLU A 176 30.04 2.08 2.40
C GLU A 176 30.50 3.55 2.56
N ASP A 177 29.59 4.46 2.92
CA ASP A 177 30.01 5.72 3.56
C ASP A 177 29.96 5.51 5.07
N GLU A 178 31.08 5.02 5.61
CA GLU A 178 31.40 5.15 7.02
C GLU A 178 31.27 6.64 7.41
N ILE A 179 30.42 6.92 8.40
CA ILE A 179 30.28 8.26 8.96
C ILE A 179 31.57 8.58 9.74
N GLU A 180 32.55 9.20 9.09
CA GLU A 180 33.63 9.90 9.79
C GLU A 180 33.08 11.18 10.43
N VAL A 181 32.82 11.12 11.73
CA VAL A 181 32.55 12.30 12.56
C VAL A 181 33.88 13.02 12.79
N SER A 182 34.14 14.08 12.03
CA SER A 182 35.24 15.00 12.32
C SER A 182 34.77 16.11 13.27
N ASP A 183 35.15 16.00 14.54
CA ASP A 183 35.14 17.11 15.47
C ASP A 183 36.18 18.16 15.02
N ASN A 184 35.74 19.32 14.52
CA ASN A 184 36.21 20.65 14.99
C ASN A 184 35.86 21.86 14.09
N GLN A 185 35.49 22.95 14.79
CA GLN A 185 35.73 24.39 14.53
C GLN A 185 34.83 25.16 13.53
N VAL A 186 33.88 25.91 14.10
CA VAL A 186 33.84 27.39 14.15
C VAL A 186 34.12 28.19 12.85
N GLU A 187 33.14 29.05 12.52
CA GLU A 187 33.21 30.40 11.91
C GLU A 187 32.72 30.66 10.44
N HIS A 188 31.76 31.59 10.38
CA HIS A 188 31.41 32.60 9.33
C HIS A 188 30.68 32.23 8.02
N SER A 189 29.41 32.69 7.98
CA SER A 189 28.85 33.69 7.04
C SER A 189 28.66 33.40 5.53
N ASN A 190 27.37 33.50 5.14
CA ASN A 190 26.76 34.07 3.93
C ASN A 190 27.05 33.54 2.50
N SER A 191 25.90 33.24 1.87
CA SER A 191 25.48 33.55 0.50
C SER A 191 25.74 32.55 -0.62
N ASP A 192 24.64 32.34 -1.34
CA ASP A 192 24.50 32.00 -2.75
C ASP A 192 25.11 30.69 -3.25
N PHE A 193 24.24 29.69 -3.40
CA PHE A 193 24.43 28.73 -4.49
C PHE A 193 23.15 28.56 -5.30
N THR A 194 23.29 28.96 -6.56
CA THR A 194 22.33 28.97 -7.64
C THR A 194 21.79 27.59 -7.99
N MET A 195 20.48 27.55 -8.15
CA MET A 195 19.72 26.51 -8.85
C MET A 195 20.25 26.31 -10.28
N LYS A 196 20.70 25.09 -10.59
CA LYS A 196 20.79 24.57 -11.95
C LYS A 196 20.04 23.26 -12.04
N LEU A 197 18.80 23.37 -12.52
CA LEU A 197 18.02 22.27 -13.07
C LEU A 197 18.64 21.88 -14.41
N SER A 198 19.33 20.75 -14.45
CA SER A 198 19.53 19.97 -15.67
C SER A 198 19.67 18.50 -15.29
N GLY A 199 18.54 17.79 -15.37
CA GLY A 199 18.46 16.34 -15.56
C GLY A 199 19.28 15.45 -14.63
N GLU A 200 18.87 15.32 -13.38
CA GLU A 200 18.97 14.12 -12.53
C GLU A 200 18.38 14.48 -11.16
N LEU A 201 17.52 13.62 -10.62
CA LEU A 201 16.82 13.83 -9.37
C LEU A 201 17.81 13.81 -8.19
N SER A 202 18.27 14.98 -7.75
CA SER A 202 19.07 15.10 -6.52
C SER A 202 18.15 14.98 -5.30
N TYR A 203 18.13 13.80 -4.68
CA TYR A 203 17.49 13.57 -3.40
C TYR A 203 18.30 14.25 -2.29
N ASN A 204 17.78 15.34 -1.74
CA ASN A 204 18.20 15.90 -0.45
C ASN A 204 17.01 15.83 0.52
N TYR A 205 16.69 14.62 0.99
CA TYR A 205 15.69 14.40 2.04
C TYR A 205 16.18 13.36 3.06
N PHE A 206 17.42 13.48 3.54
CA PHE A 206 17.85 12.80 4.76
C PHE A 206 18.11 13.83 5.84
N GLY A 207 17.04 14.12 6.59
CA GLY A 207 17.04 15.07 7.70
C GLY A 207 15.87 14.82 8.64
N VAL A 208 15.60 13.56 8.99
CA VAL A 208 14.70 13.21 10.10
C VAL A 208 15.52 12.56 11.20
N PHE A 209 16.03 13.40 12.09
CA PHE A 209 16.65 12.96 13.35
C PHE A 209 15.56 12.31 14.23
N MET A 210 15.67 11.01 14.48
CA MET A 210 15.00 10.38 15.61
C MET A 210 15.73 10.84 16.88
N LYS A 211 15.03 11.60 17.72
CA LYS A 211 15.54 12.01 19.03
C LYS A 211 15.26 10.85 20.00
N ASP A 212 16.30 10.12 20.36
CA ASP A 212 16.23 9.12 21.43
C ASP A 212 16.02 9.83 22.77
N ASP A 213 14.85 9.66 23.38
CA ASP A 213 14.59 10.00 24.77
C ASP A 213 15.24 8.95 25.68
N VAL A 214 16.52 9.17 26.02
CA VAL A 214 17.21 8.42 27.07
C VAL A 214 16.78 8.93 28.44
N VAL A 215 16.10 8.07 29.19
CA VAL A 215 15.78 8.24 30.61
C VAL A 215 17.06 8.09 31.43
N TYR A 216 17.43 9.13 32.20
CA TYR A 216 18.50 9.03 33.19
C TYR A 216 17.97 8.43 34.50
N VAL A 217 18.68 7.41 35.02
CA VAL A 217 18.63 6.97 36.43
C VAL A 217 19.72 7.69 37.21
#